data_AF-A0A2G9R8N6-F1
#
_entry.id   AF-A0A2G9R8N6-F1
#
_cell.length_a   1.000
_cell.length_b   1.000
_cell.length_c   1.000
_cell.angle_alpha   90.00
_cell.angle_beta   90.00
_cell.angle_gamma   90.00
#
_symmetry.space_group_name_H-M   'P 1'
#
loop_
_entity.id
_entity.type
_entity.pdbx_description
1 polymer ?
#
loop_
_entity_poly.entity_id
_entity_poly.type
_entity_poly.pdbx_seq_one_letter_code
_entity_poly.pdbx_strand_id
1 'polypeptide(L)'
;MLTDTRSHFQSYRCGNPSRFLLLCERPRCLLGTVCVTGNNGAIHKAPRDSRMRSRKRAGHWTELEYEAMKQENLRLKNILDHQKYSVADIERIKYEENELKETHGKLSKELDDAKQILWGEELKYARLKESVDTEIAEFYKLARKLRIIPSTAENAHGYDLQIDCNLDSEESLHHCRNQINLPLLEMLTQSEDQITKAVNKKMEIQEVNEQLRSMNSDKRNDVKKHKDEAQRLDELLLQKNQDAEEQEKKWASELQSAEKHRQLLESGVSKGLDEAMKDLERTQQELQLVEHQTEEETRQVGNKLIRVVTGVASHVGAIEKLVEEKRLKTEREYEAFMKQDLLADLREILAKYKQKAEILEKPPSQ
;
A
#
# COMPACT_ATOMS: atom_id res chain seq x y z
N MET A 1 67.67 44.82 -5.69
CA MET A 1 67.93 45.04 -7.13
C MET A 1 67.93 46.53 -7.38
N LEU A 2 68.91 46.99 -8.18
CA LEU A 2 68.96 48.29 -8.87
C LEU A 2 69.23 49.50 -7.95
N THR A 3 70.50 49.89 -7.78
CA THR A 3 71.33 50.79 -8.63
C THR A 3 71.13 52.25 -8.24
N ASP A 4 72.15 52.90 -7.66
CA ASP A 4 73.16 53.71 -8.39
C ASP A 4 72.68 55.17 -8.39
N THR A 5 73.39 56.15 -7.81
CA THR A 5 74.49 56.85 -8.49
C THR A 5 75.01 57.94 -7.53
N ARG A 6 76.31 57.96 -7.22
CA ARG A 6 77.32 58.90 -7.78
C ARG A 6 77.00 60.39 -7.58
N SER A 7 77.84 61.10 -6.82
CA SER A 7 78.96 61.86 -7.43
C SER A 7 79.77 62.60 -6.37
N HIS A 8 81.07 62.27 -6.32
CA HIS A 8 82.14 63.19 -5.91
C HIS A 8 82.22 64.39 -6.86
N PHE A 9 82.61 65.56 -6.36
CA PHE A 9 83.45 66.58 -7.02
C PHE A 9 83.72 67.69 -5.97
N GLN A 10 84.86 67.72 -5.29
CA GLN A 10 86.08 68.48 -5.64
C GLN A 10 85.83 69.89 -6.19
N SER A 11 86.18 70.92 -5.41
CA SER A 11 86.69 72.19 -5.93
C SER A 11 87.57 72.87 -4.87
N TYR A 12 88.89 72.74 -5.00
CA TYR A 12 89.87 73.78 -5.40
C TYR A 12 90.05 74.89 -4.34
N ARG A 13 91.15 74.88 -3.57
CA ARG A 13 92.51 75.40 -3.86
C ARG A 13 92.60 76.94 -4.00
N CYS A 14 93.75 77.42 -3.50
CA CYS A 14 94.34 78.77 -3.58
C CYS A 14 93.88 79.73 -2.46
N GLY A 15 94.72 80.19 -1.55
CA GLY A 15 96.15 79.95 -1.36
C GLY A 15 96.64 80.62 -0.08
N ASN A 16 97.47 79.91 0.67
CA ASN A 16 98.59 80.52 1.39
C ASN A 16 99.49 81.23 0.34
N PRO A 17 100.28 82.27 0.66
CA PRO A 17 101.15 82.19 1.84
C PRO A 17 101.61 83.54 2.46
N SER A 18 102.46 83.36 3.49
CA SER A 18 103.70 84.11 3.70
C SER A 18 103.61 85.44 4.44
N ARG A 19 104.22 85.54 5.64
CA ARG A 19 105.67 85.51 5.96
C ARG A 19 106.35 86.85 5.71
N PHE A 20 106.83 87.38 6.84
CA PHE A 20 108.21 87.80 7.10
C PHE A 20 108.82 88.98 6.34
N LEU A 21 109.76 89.58 7.09
CA LEU A 21 110.82 90.52 6.74
C LEU A 21 110.40 91.99 6.84
N LEU A 22 110.85 92.67 7.90
CA LEU A 22 112.21 93.17 8.17
C LEU A 22 112.51 94.44 7.36
N LEU A 23 113.35 95.26 8.00
CA LEU A 23 114.04 96.45 7.49
C LEU A 23 113.19 97.73 7.68
N CYS A 24 113.45 98.56 8.69
CA CYS A 24 114.76 99.14 9.03
C CYS A 24 115.44 99.66 7.77
N GLU A 25 115.13 100.89 7.37
CA GLU A 25 116.17 101.84 6.99
C GLU A 25 115.64 103.28 6.94
N ARG A 26 116.28 104.12 7.76
CA ARG A 26 116.47 105.56 7.52
C ARG A 26 116.88 105.79 6.05
N PRO A 27 116.56 106.94 5.46
CA PRO A 27 117.58 108.00 5.52
C PRO A 27 117.03 109.41 5.75
N ARG A 28 117.79 110.15 6.55
CA ARG A 28 118.27 111.53 6.34
C ARG A 28 117.50 112.39 5.31
N CYS A 29 117.03 113.54 5.77
CA CYS A 29 117.39 114.88 5.27
C CYS A 29 117.35 115.79 6.51
N LEU A 30 118.44 116.11 7.20
CA LEU A 30 119.38 117.22 6.89
C LEU A 30 118.65 118.41 6.25
N LEU A 31 118.28 119.41 7.06
CA LEU A 31 119.07 120.62 7.37
C LEU A 31 119.11 121.61 6.21
N GLY A 32 118.86 122.89 6.53
CA GLY A 32 119.48 123.97 5.79
C GLY A 32 118.54 125.06 5.29
N THR A 33 118.18 125.93 6.21
CA THR A 33 118.35 127.38 6.09
C THR A 33 119.32 127.83 4.98
N VAL A 34 118.80 128.68 4.07
CA VAL A 34 119.30 130.01 3.66
C VAL A 34 120.79 130.20 3.27
N CYS A 35 120.99 130.68 2.02
CA CYS A 35 122.11 131.45 1.43
C CYS A 35 123.51 130.79 1.41
N VAL A 36 124.27 130.74 0.31
CA VAL A 36 124.68 131.85 -0.59
C VAL A 36 124.89 131.34 -2.04
N THR A 37 124.39 132.15 -2.97
CA THR A 37 124.62 132.30 -4.43
C THR A 37 125.44 131.30 -5.27
N GLY A 38 124.93 131.02 -6.48
CA GLY A 38 125.73 131.18 -7.72
C GLY A 38 125.71 130.04 -8.77
N ASN A 39 124.98 130.28 -9.87
CA ASN A 39 125.22 129.84 -11.26
C ASN A 39 125.26 128.35 -11.67
N ASN A 40 124.20 127.87 -12.34
CA ASN A 40 124.16 127.69 -13.80
C ASN A 40 122.96 126.83 -14.22
N GLY A 41 122.17 127.34 -15.17
CA GLY A 41 120.91 126.75 -15.62
C GLY A 41 120.99 125.91 -16.91
N ALA A 42 119.91 125.15 -17.11
CA ALA A 42 119.25 124.92 -18.40
C ALA A 42 119.66 123.74 -19.30
N ILE A 43 119.58 122.47 -18.84
CA ILE A 43 119.38 121.30 -19.77
C ILE A 43 118.33 120.24 -19.29
N HIS A 44 117.85 120.21 -18.03
CA HIS A 44 117.00 119.12 -17.49
C HIS A 44 115.49 119.41 -17.28
N LYS A 45 114.84 120.27 -18.10
CA LYS A 45 113.41 120.60 -17.92
C LYS A 45 112.43 119.51 -18.43
N ALA A 46 112.59 119.01 -19.67
CA ALA A 46 111.55 118.20 -20.32
C ALA A 46 111.29 116.78 -19.72
N PRO A 47 112.29 115.95 -19.37
CA PRO A 47 112.04 114.64 -18.74
C PRO A 47 111.57 114.74 -17.28
N ARG A 48 111.97 115.83 -16.60
CA ARG A 48 111.50 116.14 -15.25
C ARG A 48 110.01 116.51 -15.29
N ASP A 49 109.60 117.27 -16.30
CA ASP A 49 108.20 117.63 -16.52
C ASP A 49 107.34 116.44 -16.95
N SER A 50 107.84 115.48 -17.73
CA SER A 50 107.06 114.27 -18.11
C SER A 50 106.87 113.30 -16.93
N ARG A 51 107.90 113.07 -16.11
CA ARG A 51 107.76 112.30 -14.85
C ARG A 51 106.89 113.02 -13.83
N MET A 52 106.98 114.34 -13.75
CA MET A 52 106.11 115.14 -12.88
C MET A 52 104.65 115.08 -13.36
N ARG A 53 104.38 115.08 -14.67
CA ARG A 53 103.04 114.87 -15.22
C ARG A 53 102.50 113.45 -14.99
N SER A 54 103.32 112.41 -15.12
CA SER A 54 102.88 111.03 -14.83
C SER A 54 102.67 110.79 -13.34
N ARG A 55 103.52 111.36 -12.46
CA ARG A 55 103.28 111.35 -11.01
C ARG A 55 102.05 112.15 -10.60
N LYS A 56 101.78 113.29 -11.23
CA LYS A 56 100.54 114.06 -11.02
C LYS A 56 99.31 113.28 -11.49
N ARG A 57 99.38 112.59 -12.63
CA ARG A 57 98.30 111.71 -13.11
C ARG A 57 98.09 110.54 -12.16
N ALA A 58 99.15 109.86 -11.71
CA ALA A 58 99.05 108.79 -10.73
C ALA A 58 98.47 109.29 -9.39
N GLY A 59 98.93 110.46 -8.92
CA GLY A 59 98.38 111.11 -7.72
C GLY A 59 96.91 111.47 -7.86
N HIS A 60 96.49 111.97 -9.03
CA HIS A 60 95.09 112.27 -9.33
C HIS A 60 94.23 110.99 -9.41
N TRP A 61 94.77 109.90 -9.98
CA TRP A 61 94.08 108.60 -10.00
C TRP A 61 93.92 108.02 -8.59
N THR A 62 94.95 108.09 -7.75
CA THR A 62 94.85 107.66 -6.35
C THR A 62 93.90 108.53 -5.54
N GLU A 63 93.80 109.82 -5.85
CA GLU A 63 92.83 110.73 -5.22
C GLU A 63 91.38 110.37 -5.62
N LEU A 64 91.14 110.11 -6.91
CA LEU A 64 89.83 109.64 -7.39
C LEU A 64 89.44 108.29 -6.79
N GLU A 65 90.39 107.37 -6.65
CA GLU A 65 90.18 106.06 -6.02
C GLU A 65 89.89 106.21 -4.51
N TYR A 66 90.60 107.12 -3.83
CA TYR A 66 90.32 107.46 -2.44
C TYR A 66 88.93 108.10 -2.26
N GLU A 67 88.53 109.02 -3.14
CA GLU A 67 87.19 109.59 -3.13
C GLU A 67 86.10 108.55 -3.41
N ALA A 68 86.32 107.63 -4.36
CA ALA A 68 85.42 106.51 -4.62
C ALA A 68 85.30 105.58 -3.41
N MET A 69 86.41 105.24 -2.76
CA MET A 69 86.41 104.44 -1.52
C MET A 69 85.73 105.18 -0.36
N LYS A 70 85.84 106.51 -0.30
CA LYS A 70 85.19 107.33 0.72
C LYS A 70 83.67 107.38 0.50
N GLN A 71 83.23 107.54 -0.75
CA GLN A 71 81.81 107.48 -1.11
C GLN A 71 81.24 106.09 -0.82
N GLU A 72 81.97 105.02 -1.14
CA GLU A 72 81.52 103.65 -0.87
C GLU A 72 81.49 103.35 0.64
N ASN A 73 82.46 103.82 1.42
CA ASN A 73 82.41 103.71 2.89
C ASN A 73 81.21 104.45 3.48
N LEU A 74 80.89 105.63 2.97
CA LEU A 74 79.71 106.37 3.41
C LEU A 74 78.42 105.62 3.06
N ARG A 75 78.36 105.00 1.88
CA ARG A 75 77.24 104.16 1.44
C ARG A 75 77.07 102.93 2.35
N LEU A 76 78.15 102.21 2.63
CA LEU A 76 78.13 101.04 3.50
C LEU A 76 77.77 101.39 4.94
N LYS A 77 78.31 102.50 5.46
CA LYS A 77 77.94 103.02 6.78
C LYS A 77 76.46 103.38 6.84
N ASN A 78 75.95 104.07 5.81
CA ASN A 78 74.53 104.40 5.73
C ASN A 78 73.64 103.15 5.70
N ILE A 79 74.05 102.10 4.97
CA ILE A 79 73.34 100.82 4.95
C ILE A 79 73.34 100.18 6.34
N LEU A 80 74.49 100.15 7.01
CA LEU A 80 74.62 99.56 8.35
C LEU A 80 73.79 100.31 9.39
N ASP A 81 73.85 101.65 9.39
CA ASP A 81 73.11 102.50 10.34
C ASP A 81 71.58 102.40 10.15
N HIS A 82 71.12 102.02 8.95
CA HIS A 82 69.70 101.85 8.63
C HIS A 82 69.24 100.39 8.57
N GLN A 83 70.10 99.42 8.90
CA GLN A 83 69.69 98.02 9.00
C GLN A 83 68.74 97.84 10.20
N LYS A 84 67.53 97.35 9.92
CA LYS A 84 66.50 97.10 10.95
C LYS A 84 66.71 95.81 11.73
N TYR A 85 67.49 94.88 11.18
CA TYR A 85 67.70 93.55 11.74
C TYR A 85 69.19 93.27 11.85
N SER A 86 69.59 92.74 13.00
CA SER A 86 70.94 92.23 13.19
C SER A 86 71.11 90.87 12.49
N VAL A 87 72.36 90.43 12.31
CA VAL A 87 72.66 89.09 11.78
C VAL A 87 72.04 88.01 12.66
N ALA A 88 72.03 88.19 13.98
CA ALA A 88 71.41 87.26 14.93
C ALA A 88 69.88 87.18 14.77
N ASP A 89 69.22 88.29 14.42
CA ASP A 89 67.77 88.30 14.13
C ASP A 89 67.47 87.51 12.84
N ILE A 90 68.28 87.68 11.80
CA ILE A 90 68.14 86.94 10.54
C ILE A 90 68.36 85.44 10.76
N GLU A 91 69.36 85.06 11.55
CA GLU A 91 69.62 83.66 11.89
C GLU A 91 68.47 83.03 12.70
N ARG A 92 67.91 83.79 13.66
CA ARG A 92 66.73 83.35 14.42
C ARG A 92 65.52 83.15 13.52
N ILE A 93 65.21 84.12 12.67
CA ILE A 93 64.09 84.03 11.72
C ILE A 93 64.26 82.82 10.79
N LYS A 94 65.48 82.57 10.29
CA LYS A 94 65.76 81.39 9.46
C LYS A 94 65.59 80.08 10.22
N TYR A 95 65.99 80.04 11.49
CA TYR A 95 65.79 78.87 12.34
C TYR A 95 64.30 78.61 12.57
N GLU A 96 63.54 79.63 12.98
CA GLU A 96 62.08 79.56 13.16
C GLU A 96 61.37 79.19 11.84
N GLU A 97 61.80 79.75 10.71
CA GLU A 97 61.27 79.41 9.38
C GLU A 97 61.51 77.93 9.06
N ASN A 98 62.70 77.39 9.38
CA ASN A 98 63.01 75.99 9.17
C ASN A 98 62.22 75.05 10.10
N GLU A 99 62.07 75.40 11.38
CA GLU A 99 61.22 74.66 12.32
C GLU A 99 59.75 74.67 11.89
N LEU A 100 59.25 75.81 11.43
CA LEU A 100 57.88 75.91 10.91
C LEU A 100 57.70 75.08 9.63
N LYS A 101 58.69 75.06 8.74
CA LYS A 101 58.67 74.18 7.55
C LYS A 101 58.69 72.71 7.94
N GLU A 102 59.51 72.32 8.92
CA GLU A 102 59.57 70.93 9.39
C GLU A 102 58.25 70.51 10.06
N THR A 103 57.70 71.32 10.94
CA THR A 103 56.42 71.06 11.61
C THR A 103 55.26 71.02 10.61
N HIS A 104 55.21 71.93 9.64
CA HIS A 104 54.23 71.88 8.56
C HIS A 104 54.36 70.59 7.74
N GLY A 105 55.60 70.20 7.39
CA GLY A 105 55.87 68.95 6.67
C GLY A 105 55.39 67.72 7.45
N LYS A 106 55.65 67.69 8.76
CA LYS A 106 55.19 66.62 9.66
C LYS A 106 53.67 66.55 9.74
N LEU A 107 53.00 67.67 10.03
CA LEU A 107 51.54 67.73 10.14
C LEU A 107 50.84 67.41 8.81
N SER A 108 51.41 67.83 7.69
CA SER A 108 50.88 67.49 6.36
C SER A 108 50.92 65.99 6.14
N LYS A 109 52.03 65.34 6.51
CA LYS A 109 52.16 63.88 6.41
C LYS A 109 51.19 63.15 7.35
N GLU A 110 51.06 63.58 8.61
CA GLU A 110 50.12 62.97 9.56
C GLU A 110 48.66 63.12 9.08
N LEU A 111 48.31 64.24 8.46
CA LEU A 111 46.99 64.46 7.87
C LEU A 111 46.73 63.51 6.69
N ASP A 112 47.72 63.32 5.81
CA ASP A 112 47.60 62.41 4.67
C ASP A 112 47.50 60.95 5.13
N ASP A 113 48.29 60.55 6.14
CA ASP A 113 48.21 59.23 6.76
C ASP A 113 46.81 58.99 7.39
N ALA A 114 46.27 59.97 8.13
CA ALA A 114 44.94 59.88 8.73
C ALA A 114 43.81 59.80 7.67
N LYS A 115 43.91 60.58 6.58
CA LYS A 115 42.97 60.48 5.45
C LYS A 115 43.02 59.12 4.79
N GLN A 116 44.23 58.55 4.61
CA GLN A 116 44.38 57.22 4.02
C GLN A 116 43.76 56.13 4.91
N ILE A 117 43.90 56.24 6.24
CA ILE A 117 43.25 55.34 7.19
C ILE A 117 41.73 55.45 7.09
N LEU A 118 41.18 56.68 7.15
CA LEU A 118 39.74 56.92 7.07
C LEU A 118 39.14 56.43 5.75
N TRP A 119 39.83 56.64 4.63
CA TRP A 119 39.42 56.09 3.34
C TRP A 119 39.42 54.55 3.35
N GLY A 120 40.41 53.94 3.99
CA GLY A 120 40.46 52.49 4.18
C GLY A 120 39.30 51.96 5.02
N GLU A 121 38.86 52.70 6.04
CA GLU A 121 37.69 52.37 6.86
C GLU A 121 36.38 52.55 6.09
N GLU A 122 36.23 53.65 5.36
CA GLU A 122 35.06 53.91 4.52
C GLU A 122 34.87 52.80 3.47
N LEU A 123 35.96 52.34 2.84
CA LEU A 123 35.91 51.24 1.88
C LEU A 123 35.51 49.91 2.55
N LYS A 124 35.92 49.66 3.79
CA LYS A 124 35.49 48.49 4.56
C LYS A 124 34.00 48.58 4.89
N TYR A 125 33.53 49.74 5.35
CA TYR A 125 32.11 49.98 5.63
C TYR A 125 31.25 49.79 4.37
N ALA A 126 31.65 50.35 3.23
CA ALA A 126 30.95 50.20 1.96
C ALA A 126 30.81 48.71 1.54
N ARG A 127 31.89 47.92 1.67
CA ARG A 127 31.85 46.47 1.38
C ARG A 127 30.95 45.70 2.34
N LEU A 128 30.99 46.04 3.62
CA LEU A 128 30.13 45.38 4.61
C LEU A 128 28.65 45.70 4.35
N LYS A 129 28.34 46.96 4.02
CA LYS A 129 26.99 47.39 3.65
C LYS A 129 26.47 46.65 2.43
N GLU A 130 27.26 46.55 1.36
CA GLU A 130 26.89 45.77 0.16
C GLU A 130 26.63 44.29 0.47
N SER A 131 27.46 43.69 1.35
CA SER A 131 27.26 42.31 1.81
C SER A 131 25.92 42.14 2.54
N VAL A 132 25.61 43.04 3.48
CA VAL A 132 24.35 43.02 4.24
C VAL A 132 23.15 43.24 3.32
N ASP A 133 23.21 44.19 2.39
CA ASP A 133 22.14 44.44 1.41
C ASP A 133 21.88 43.20 0.53
N THR A 134 22.93 42.46 0.17
CA THR A 134 22.82 41.21 -0.58
C THR A 134 22.09 40.13 0.23
N GLU A 135 22.46 39.93 1.49
CA GLU A 135 21.80 38.97 2.39
C GLU A 135 20.32 39.34 2.63
N ILE A 136 20.02 40.63 2.80
CA ILE A 136 18.64 41.12 2.93
C ILE A 136 17.83 40.82 1.66
N ALA A 137 18.41 41.02 0.47
CA ALA A 137 17.75 40.69 -0.79
C ALA A 137 17.46 39.18 -0.91
N GLU A 138 18.38 38.33 -0.48
CA GLU A 138 18.19 36.87 -0.43
C GLU A 138 17.10 36.47 0.56
N PHE A 139 17.09 37.07 1.75
CA PHE A 139 16.03 36.90 2.73
C PHE A 139 14.66 37.24 2.12
N TYR A 140 14.51 38.41 1.47
CA TYR A 140 13.25 38.79 0.83
C TYR A 140 12.83 37.83 -0.28
N LYS A 141 13.79 37.30 -1.05
CA LYS A 141 13.51 36.30 -2.09
C LYS A 141 12.96 35.01 -1.48
N LEU A 142 13.53 34.55 -0.37
CA LEU A 142 13.05 33.37 0.35
C LEU A 142 11.70 33.64 1.05
N ALA A 143 11.58 34.76 1.75
CA ALA A 143 10.38 35.15 2.47
C ALA A 143 9.15 35.26 1.56
N ARG A 144 9.31 35.81 0.34
CA ARG A 144 8.23 35.83 -0.66
C ARG A 144 7.87 34.44 -1.17
N LYS A 145 8.86 33.56 -1.40
CA LYS A 145 8.60 32.15 -1.79
C LYS A 145 7.86 31.38 -0.70
N LEU A 146 8.23 31.62 0.55
CA LEU A 146 7.57 31.04 1.73
C LEU A 146 6.25 31.75 2.07
N ARG A 147 5.90 32.83 1.36
CA ARG A 147 4.67 33.61 1.55
C ARG A 147 4.51 34.12 2.98
N ILE A 148 5.61 34.62 3.56
CA ILE A 148 5.66 35.24 4.91
C ILE A 148 5.82 36.77 4.85
N ILE A 149 6.01 37.35 3.66
CA ILE A 149 6.01 38.80 3.40
C ILE A 149 5.13 39.07 2.16
N PRO A 150 4.21 40.06 2.17
CA PRO A 150 3.93 41.03 3.24
C PRO A 150 3.24 40.40 4.47
N SER A 151 3.02 41.16 5.55
CA SER A 151 2.39 40.68 6.80
C SER A 151 0.99 40.08 6.62
N THR A 152 0.32 40.40 5.51
CA THR A 152 -0.97 39.83 5.10
C THR A 152 -0.85 38.51 4.32
N ALA A 153 0.37 38.01 4.11
CA ALA A 153 0.59 36.77 3.39
C ALA A 153 0.16 35.54 4.22
N GLU A 154 -0.20 34.47 3.54
CA GLU A 154 -0.85 33.28 4.12
C GLU A 154 -0.08 32.68 5.30
N ASN A 155 1.26 32.65 5.22
CA ASN A 155 2.12 32.06 6.24
C ASN A 155 2.74 33.11 7.16
N ALA A 156 2.42 34.40 6.99
CA ALA A 156 3.00 35.48 7.78
C ALA A 156 2.39 35.59 9.18
N HIS A 157 1.21 34.99 9.41
CA HIS A 157 0.48 35.02 10.68
C HIS A 157 0.32 36.43 11.30
N GLY A 158 0.31 37.47 10.46
CA GLY A 158 0.20 38.86 10.89
C GLY A 158 1.52 39.51 11.35
N TYR A 159 2.64 38.78 11.33
CA TYR A 159 3.95 39.34 11.63
C TYR A 159 4.47 40.20 10.47
N ASP A 160 5.01 41.37 10.81
CA ASP A 160 5.76 42.18 9.86
C ASP A 160 7.24 41.77 9.89
N LEU A 161 7.64 41.01 8.88
CA LEU A 161 8.99 40.47 8.76
C LEU A 161 9.85 41.28 7.78
N GLN A 162 9.40 42.48 7.42
CA GLN A 162 10.16 43.38 6.57
C GLN A 162 11.35 43.95 7.37
N ILE A 163 12.56 43.74 6.87
CA ILE A 163 13.79 44.28 7.45
C ILE A 163 13.97 45.74 7.01
N ASP A 164 13.81 46.65 7.95
CA ASP A 164 14.21 48.06 7.80
C ASP A 164 15.60 48.29 8.42
N CYS A 165 16.65 47.90 7.69
CA CYS A 165 18.04 48.06 8.16
C CYS A 165 18.54 49.50 7.99
N ASN A 166 18.43 50.31 9.05
CA ASN A 166 19.25 51.50 9.20
C ASN A 166 20.47 51.19 10.07
N LEU A 167 21.61 50.90 9.41
CA LEU A 167 22.89 50.55 10.07
C LEU A 167 23.43 51.64 11.01
N ASP A 168 22.88 52.86 10.93
CA ASP A 168 23.32 54.00 11.73
C ASP A 168 22.57 54.14 13.06
N SER A 169 21.60 53.26 13.37
CA SER A 169 20.81 53.29 14.61
C SER A 169 20.81 51.95 15.36
N GLU A 170 21.05 51.99 16.68
CA GLU A 170 20.94 50.81 17.58
C GLU A 170 19.53 50.18 17.59
N GLU A 171 18.49 50.94 17.22
CA GLU A 171 17.10 50.47 17.17
C GLU A 171 16.88 49.39 16.09
N SER A 172 17.70 49.40 15.02
CA SER A 172 17.61 48.45 13.90
C SER A 172 17.93 47.00 14.33
N LEU A 173 18.91 46.83 15.23
CA LEU A 173 19.29 45.53 15.77
C LEU A 173 18.20 44.94 16.67
N HIS A 174 17.53 45.81 17.45
CA HIS A 174 16.41 45.39 18.29
C HIS A 174 15.23 44.92 17.45
N HIS A 175 14.90 45.64 16.37
CA HIS A 175 13.86 45.26 15.42
C HIS A 175 14.13 43.89 14.78
N CYS A 176 15.33 43.67 14.20
CA CYS A 176 15.69 42.37 13.62
C CYS A 176 15.63 41.23 14.65
N ARG A 177 16.12 41.46 15.87
CA ARG A 177 16.15 40.41 16.89
C ARG A 177 14.75 40.03 17.39
N ASN A 178 13.90 41.00 17.69
CA ASN A 178 12.65 40.74 18.41
C ASN A 178 11.42 40.70 17.50
N GLN A 179 11.40 41.47 16.41
CA GLN A 179 10.25 41.54 15.52
C GLN A 179 10.37 40.55 14.34
N ILE A 180 11.58 40.10 14.03
CA ILE A 180 11.82 39.18 12.91
C ILE A 180 12.28 37.80 13.41
N ASN A 181 13.40 37.72 14.13
CA ASN A 181 13.98 36.42 14.52
C ASN A 181 13.09 35.65 15.50
N LEU A 182 12.47 36.32 16.48
CA LEU A 182 11.62 35.65 17.47
C LEU A 182 10.36 35.05 16.82
N PRO A 183 9.58 35.77 16.00
CA PRO A 183 8.47 35.17 15.26
C PRO A 183 8.89 34.05 14.30
N LEU A 184 10.04 34.19 13.62
CA LEU A 184 10.57 33.12 12.77
C LEU A 184 10.86 31.85 13.54
N LEU A 185 11.41 31.97 14.74
CA LEU A 185 11.68 30.82 15.62
C LEU A 185 10.38 30.19 16.12
N GLU A 186 9.38 30.99 16.50
CA GLU A 186 8.05 30.51 16.88
C GLU A 186 7.36 29.74 15.74
N MET A 187 7.36 30.31 14.52
CA MET A 187 6.81 29.63 13.34
C MET A 187 7.55 28.33 13.02
N LEU A 188 8.88 28.30 13.17
CA LEU A 188 9.69 27.11 12.93
C LEU A 188 9.33 25.99 13.92
N THR A 189 9.33 26.32 15.22
CA THR A 189 8.95 25.36 16.28
C THR A 189 7.52 24.85 16.12
N GLN A 190 6.57 25.73 15.78
CA GLN A 190 5.18 25.32 15.51
C GLN A 190 5.10 24.38 14.29
N SER A 191 5.86 24.65 13.23
CA SER A 191 5.93 23.78 12.06
C SER A 191 6.53 22.41 12.40
N GLU A 192 7.59 22.36 13.20
CA GLU A 192 8.22 21.11 13.66
C GLU A 192 7.25 20.25 14.49
N ASP A 193 6.47 20.88 15.37
CA ASP A 193 5.43 20.22 16.15
C ASP A 193 4.32 19.63 15.25
N GLN A 194 3.89 20.40 14.23
CA GLN A 194 2.88 19.92 13.27
C GLN A 194 3.41 18.75 12.43
N ILE A 195 4.67 18.82 11.98
CA ILE A 195 5.34 17.73 11.26
C ILE A 195 5.39 16.49 12.14
N THR A 196 5.81 16.62 13.40
CA THR A 196 5.88 15.49 14.35
C THR A 196 4.52 14.85 14.57
N LYS A 197 3.46 15.67 14.78
CA LYS A 197 2.08 15.17 14.91
C LYS A 197 1.61 14.45 13.64
N ALA A 198 1.90 15.00 12.46
CA ALA A 198 1.54 14.40 11.19
C ALA A 198 2.27 13.07 10.94
N VAL A 199 3.55 12.99 11.30
CA VAL A 199 4.36 11.77 11.22
C VAL A 199 3.81 10.69 12.15
N ASN A 200 3.50 11.02 13.40
CA ASN A 200 2.92 10.07 14.35
C ASN A 200 1.57 9.53 13.85
N LYS A 201 0.67 10.41 13.39
CA LYS A 201 -0.61 9.99 12.81
C LYS A 201 -0.44 9.12 11.56
N LYS A 202 0.57 9.42 10.73
CA LYS A 202 0.91 8.58 9.58
C LYS A 202 1.35 7.18 10.02
N MET A 203 2.16 7.06 11.07
CA MET A 203 2.59 5.77 11.61
C MET A 203 1.39 4.96 12.13
N GLU A 204 0.50 5.57 12.92
CA GLU A 204 -0.72 4.91 13.41
C GLU A 204 -1.59 4.37 12.26
N ILE A 205 -1.82 5.19 11.22
CA ILE A 205 -2.59 4.77 10.04
C ILE A 205 -1.87 3.65 9.27
N GLN A 206 -0.54 3.68 9.23
CA GLN A 206 0.26 2.66 8.57
C GLN A 206 0.17 1.31 9.30
N GLU A 207 0.23 1.31 10.63
CA GLU A 207 0.07 0.12 11.47
C GLU A 207 -1.32 -0.52 11.28
N VAL A 208 -2.39 0.29 11.32
CA VAL A 208 -3.76 -0.21 11.06
C VAL A 208 -3.89 -0.77 9.64
N ASN A 209 -3.28 -0.13 8.64
CA ASN A 209 -3.29 -0.64 7.27
C ASN A 209 -2.58 -1.99 7.15
N GLU A 210 -1.45 -2.18 7.84
CA GLU A 210 -0.73 -3.45 7.82
C GLU A 210 -1.52 -4.57 8.50
N GLN A 211 -2.16 -4.27 9.64
CA GLN A 211 -3.08 -5.18 10.30
C GLN A 211 -4.25 -5.59 9.39
N LEU A 212 -4.89 -4.62 8.74
CA LEU A 212 -5.99 -4.89 7.79
C LEU A 212 -5.53 -5.70 6.58
N ARG A 213 -4.30 -5.48 6.08
CA ARG A 213 -3.71 -6.29 5.00
C ARG A 213 -3.52 -7.74 5.42
N SER A 214 -3.02 -7.99 6.64
CA SER A 214 -2.90 -9.35 7.20
C SER A 214 -4.27 -10.04 7.28
N MET A 215 -5.26 -9.39 7.89
CA MET A 215 -6.62 -9.94 7.99
C MET A 215 -7.26 -10.23 6.63
N ASN A 216 -7.07 -9.34 5.65
CA ASN A 216 -7.56 -9.58 4.29
C ASN A 216 -6.88 -10.78 3.62
N SER A 217 -5.58 -10.99 3.87
CA SER A 217 -4.87 -12.17 3.40
C SER A 217 -5.46 -13.46 3.99
N ASP A 218 -5.70 -13.47 5.30
CA ASP A 218 -6.32 -14.62 5.98
C ASP A 218 -7.72 -14.91 5.43
N LYS A 219 -8.55 -13.88 5.26
CA LYS A 219 -9.89 -14.03 4.66
C LYS A 219 -9.85 -14.51 3.21
N ARG A 220 -8.86 -14.11 2.41
CA ARG A 220 -8.67 -14.66 1.06
C ARG A 220 -8.35 -16.16 1.11
N ASN A 221 -7.53 -16.59 2.07
CA ASN A 221 -7.22 -18.00 2.27
C ASN A 221 -8.46 -18.80 2.71
N ASP A 222 -9.27 -18.27 3.63
CA ASP A 222 -10.56 -18.87 4.03
C ASP A 222 -11.49 -19.04 2.83
N VAL A 223 -11.66 -18.00 2.02
CA VAL A 223 -12.50 -18.04 0.81
C VAL A 223 -12.00 -19.09 -0.18
N LYS A 224 -10.68 -19.19 -0.37
CA LYS A 224 -10.09 -20.22 -1.23
C LYS A 224 -10.42 -21.63 -0.70
N LYS A 225 -10.25 -21.86 0.60
CA LYS A 225 -10.58 -23.15 1.23
C LYS A 225 -12.06 -23.51 1.07
N HIS A 226 -12.97 -22.55 1.28
CA HIS A 226 -14.40 -22.78 1.10
C HIS A 226 -14.77 -23.05 -0.36
N LYS A 227 -14.11 -22.38 -1.31
CA LYS A 227 -14.31 -22.64 -2.74
C LYS A 227 -13.84 -24.06 -3.13
N ASP A 228 -12.68 -24.47 -2.64
CA ASP A 228 -12.16 -25.82 -2.89
C ASP A 228 -13.09 -26.90 -2.28
N GLU A 229 -13.66 -26.64 -1.10
CA GLU A 229 -14.62 -27.56 -0.46
C GLU A 229 -15.95 -27.63 -1.21
N ALA A 230 -16.48 -26.49 -1.67
CA ALA A 230 -17.69 -26.46 -2.49
C ALA A 230 -17.52 -27.26 -3.77
N GLN A 231 -16.37 -27.12 -4.44
CA GLN A 231 -16.06 -27.88 -5.66
C GLN A 231 -16.01 -29.40 -5.38
N ARG A 232 -15.40 -29.84 -4.27
CA ARG A 232 -15.39 -31.27 -3.89
C ARG A 232 -16.79 -31.82 -3.66
N LEU A 233 -17.66 -31.04 -3.01
CA LEU A 233 -19.04 -31.43 -2.76
C LEU A 233 -19.83 -31.52 -4.07
N ASP A 234 -19.64 -30.59 -5.01
CA ASP A 234 -20.26 -30.65 -6.34
C ASP A 234 -19.82 -31.91 -7.12
N GLU A 235 -18.52 -32.23 -7.09
CA GLU A 235 -17.98 -33.45 -7.70
C GLU A 235 -18.58 -34.72 -7.06
N LEU A 236 -18.72 -34.74 -5.73
CA LEU A 236 -19.34 -35.85 -5.01
C LEU A 236 -20.83 -36.00 -5.34
N LEU A 237 -21.57 -34.89 -5.42
CA LEU A 237 -22.98 -34.89 -5.80
C LEU A 237 -23.17 -35.42 -7.22
N LEU A 238 -22.31 -34.99 -8.15
CA LEU A 238 -22.34 -35.47 -9.53
C LEU A 238 -22.13 -36.99 -9.59
N GLN A 239 -21.13 -37.51 -8.86
CA GLN A 239 -20.87 -38.95 -8.80
C GLN A 239 -22.05 -39.71 -8.20
N LYS A 240 -22.65 -39.22 -7.11
CA LYS A 240 -23.81 -39.88 -6.47
C LYS A 240 -25.04 -39.90 -7.37
N ASN A 241 -25.25 -38.85 -8.16
CA ASN A 241 -26.34 -38.83 -9.14
C ASN A 241 -26.10 -39.86 -10.25
N GLN A 242 -24.87 -39.98 -10.77
CA GLN A 242 -24.54 -41.01 -11.76
C GLN A 242 -24.75 -42.42 -11.20
N ASP A 243 -24.25 -42.70 -9.99
CA ASP A 243 -24.45 -43.99 -9.33
C ASP A 243 -25.95 -44.30 -9.16
N ALA A 244 -26.75 -43.30 -8.76
CA ALA A 244 -28.19 -43.44 -8.59
C ALA A 244 -28.91 -43.72 -9.91
N GLU A 245 -28.57 -43.00 -10.99
CA GLU A 245 -29.11 -43.25 -12.33
C GLU A 245 -28.77 -44.64 -12.85
N GLU A 246 -27.55 -45.14 -12.59
CA GLU A 246 -27.16 -46.49 -12.96
C GLU A 246 -27.93 -47.56 -12.17
N GLN A 247 -28.15 -47.34 -10.88
CA GLN A 247 -28.98 -48.23 -10.07
C GLN A 247 -30.43 -48.20 -10.54
N GLU A 248 -31.00 -47.02 -10.80
CA GLU A 248 -32.36 -46.91 -11.33
C GLU A 248 -32.52 -47.69 -12.65
N LYS A 249 -31.55 -47.60 -13.55
CA LYS A 249 -31.53 -48.40 -14.80
C LYS A 249 -31.52 -49.90 -14.53
N LYS A 250 -30.72 -50.37 -13.57
CA LYS A 250 -30.68 -51.79 -13.17
C LYS A 250 -32.04 -52.24 -12.63
N TRP A 251 -32.60 -51.50 -11.68
CA TRP A 251 -33.88 -51.81 -11.05
C TRP A 251 -35.03 -51.78 -12.06
N ALA A 252 -35.01 -50.84 -13.00
CA ALA A 252 -35.98 -50.80 -14.10
C ALA A 252 -35.91 -52.06 -14.99
N SER A 253 -34.69 -52.53 -15.30
CA SER A 253 -34.50 -53.75 -16.08
C SER A 253 -34.95 -55.02 -15.34
N GLU A 254 -34.67 -55.10 -14.04
CA GLU A 254 -35.10 -56.20 -13.16
C GLU A 254 -36.61 -56.21 -13.01
N LEU A 255 -37.23 -55.05 -12.78
CA LEU A 255 -38.68 -54.88 -12.70
C LEU A 255 -39.35 -55.30 -14.01
N GLN A 256 -38.82 -54.89 -15.17
CA GLN A 256 -39.36 -55.30 -16.47
C GLN A 256 -39.26 -56.81 -16.69
N SER A 257 -38.15 -57.43 -16.26
CA SER A 257 -37.98 -58.89 -16.35
C SER A 257 -38.97 -59.63 -15.44
N ALA A 258 -39.09 -59.20 -14.18
CA ALA A 258 -40.02 -59.76 -13.20
C ALA A 258 -41.48 -59.63 -13.67
N GLU A 259 -41.84 -58.49 -14.26
CA GLU A 259 -43.16 -58.25 -14.83
C GLU A 259 -43.47 -59.20 -16.00
N LYS A 260 -42.51 -59.43 -16.91
CA LYS A 260 -42.65 -60.45 -17.97
C LYS A 260 -42.86 -61.85 -17.40
N HIS A 261 -42.11 -62.22 -16.35
CA HIS A 261 -42.29 -63.50 -15.68
C HIS A 261 -43.66 -63.64 -15.02
N ARG A 262 -44.14 -62.59 -14.33
CA ARG A 262 -45.48 -62.54 -13.73
C ARG A 262 -46.56 -62.76 -14.79
N GLN A 263 -46.49 -62.04 -15.91
CA GLN A 263 -47.44 -62.18 -17.01
C GLN A 263 -47.45 -63.60 -17.61
N LEU A 264 -46.27 -64.23 -17.77
CA LEU A 264 -46.18 -65.61 -18.23
C LEU A 264 -46.88 -66.58 -17.27
N LEU A 265 -46.60 -66.46 -15.97
CA LEU A 265 -47.23 -67.28 -14.94
C LEU A 265 -48.75 -67.08 -14.89
N GLU A 266 -49.24 -65.84 -14.91
CA GLU A 266 -50.68 -65.56 -14.95
C GLU A 266 -51.37 -66.18 -16.16
N SER A 267 -50.74 -66.08 -17.34
CA SER A 267 -51.29 -66.71 -18.56
C SER A 267 -51.31 -68.23 -18.47
N GLY A 268 -50.30 -68.84 -17.82
CA GLY A 268 -50.22 -70.29 -17.61
C GLY A 268 -51.27 -70.79 -16.61
N VAL A 269 -51.43 -70.11 -15.48
CA VAL A 269 -52.44 -70.45 -14.47
C VAL A 269 -53.84 -70.29 -15.05
N SER A 270 -54.11 -69.22 -15.80
CA SER A 270 -55.43 -69.00 -16.42
C SER A 270 -55.78 -70.13 -17.40
N LYS A 271 -54.83 -70.53 -18.26
CA LYS A 271 -55.02 -71.67 -19.18
C LYS A 271 -55.25 -72.98 -18.42
N GLY A 272 -54.44 -73.27 -17.41
CA GLY A 272 -54.58 -74.48 -16.60
C GLY A 272 -55.92 -74.52 -15.85
N LEU A 273 -56.40 -73.37 -15.37
CA LEU A 273 -57.73 -73.24 -14.76
C LEU A 273 -58.84 -73.51 -15.78
N ASP A 274 -58.76 -72.92 -16.97
CA ASP A 274 -59.74 -73.15 -18.06
C ASP A 274 -59.77 -74.63 -18.49
N GLU A 275 -58.61 -75.28 -18.59
CA GLU A 275 -58.49 -76.71 -18.89
C GLU A 275 -59.12 -77.56 -17.78
N ALA A 276 -58.78 -77.30 -16.51
CA ALA A 276 -59.34 -78.01 -15.38
C ALA A 276 -60.86 -77.82 -15.25
N MET A 277 -61.38 -76.62 -15.55
CA MET A 277 -62.81 -76.35 -15.61
C MET A 277 -63.51 -77.15 -16.70
N LYS A 278 -62.94 -77.21 -17.91
CA LYS A 278 -63.50 -78.02 -19.01
C LYS A 278 -63.50 -79.51 -18.70
N ASP A 279 -62.45 -80.01 -18.04
CA ASP A 279 -62.39 -81.41 -17.62
C ASP A 279 -63.39 -81.71 -16.49
N LEU A 280 -63.59 -80.77 -15.56
CA LEU A 280 -64.65 -80.86 -14.56
C LEU A 280 -66.04 -80.91 -15.21
N GLU A 281 -66.33 -80.04 -16.17
CA GLU A 281 -67.60 -80.06 -16.91
C GLU A 281 -67.80 -81.38 -17.66
N ARG A 282 -66.75 -81.92 -18.30
CA ARG A 282 -66.81 -83.20 -19.01
C ARG A 282 -67.10 -84.36 -18.07
N THR A 283 -66.38 -84.43 -16.94
CA THR A 283 -66.59 -85.48 -15.93
C THR A 283 -67.96 -85.38 -15.26
N GLN A 284 -68.48 -84.18 -15.03
CA GLN A 284 -69.85 -83.98 -14.57
C GLN A 284 -70.89 -84.48 -15.58
N GLN A 285 -70.71 -84.21 -16.87
CA GLN A 285 -71.59 -84.72 -17.93
C GLN A 285 -71.55 -86.25 -18.02
N GLU A 286 -70.37 -86.85 -17.93
CA GLU A 286 -70.20 -88.31 -17.90
C GLU A 286 -70.89 -88.94 -16.67
N LEU A 287 -70.74 -88.32 -15.50
CA LEU A 287 -71.39 -88.77 -14.27
C LEU A 287 -72.93 -88.70 -14.39
N GLN A 288 -73.48 -87.60 -14.91
CA GLN A 288 -74.93 -87.48 -15.17
C GLN A 288 -75.44 -88.55 -16.14
N LEU A 289 -74.66 -88.89 -17.18
CA LEU A 289 -75.02 -89.94 -18.12
C LEU A 289 -75.06 -91.31 -17.44
N VAL A 290 -74.05 -91.63 -16.62
CA VAL A 290 -73.98 -92.89 -15.87
C VAL A 290 -75.10 -92.98 -14.85
N GLU A 291 -75.41 -91.90 -14.13
CA GLU A 291 -76.56 -91.83 -13.21
C GLU A 291 -77.86 -92.15 -13.94
N HIS A 292 -78.14 -91.50 -15.07
CA HIS A 292 -79.33 -91.80 -15.86
C HIS A 292 -79.35 -93.25 -16.39
N GLN A 293 -78.22 -93.78 -16.87
CA GLN A 293 -78.14 -95.16 -17.35
C GLN A 293 -78.39 -96.17 -16.23
N THR A 294 -77.78 -95.96 -15.05
CA THR A 294 -77.93 -96.85 -13.89
C THR A 294 -79.34 -96.78 -13.30
N GLU A 295 -79.98 -95.61 -13.26
CA GLU A 295 -81.40 -95.47 -12.91
C GLU A 295 -82.31 -96.24 -13.87
N GLU A 296 -82.08 -96.13 -15.19
CA GLU A 296 -82.85 -96.83 -16.20
C GLU A 296 -82.64 -98.35 -16.14
N GLU A 297 -81.41 -98.81 -15.96
CA GLU A 297 -81.10 -100.23 -15.74
C GLU A 297 -81.78 -100.77 -14.48
N THR A 298 -81.70 -100.02 -13.36
CA THR A 298 -82.36 -100.37 -12.09
C THR A 298 -83.88 -100.45 -12.27
N ARG A 299 -84.47 -99.51 -13.01
CA ARG A 299 -85.90 -99.52 -13.37
C ARG A 299 -86.26 -100.74 -14.22
N GLN A 300 -85.45 -101.10 -15.21
CA GLN A 300 -85.67 -102.28 -16.05
C GLN A 300 -85.56 -103.59 -15.25
N VAL A 301 -84.53 -103.72 -14.40
CA VAL A 301 -84.36 -104.86 -13.49
C VAL A 301 -85.53 -104.94 -12.52
N GLY A 302 -85.92 -103.83 -11.91
CA GLY A 302 -87.09 -103.73 -11.03
C GLY A 302 -88.39 -104.18 -11.73
N ASN A 303 -88.65 -103.69 -12.94
CA ASN A 303 -89.81 -104.10 -13.75
C ASN A 303 -89.79 -105.59 -14.10
N LYS A 304 -88.63 -106.15 -14.46
CA LYS A 304 -88.46 -107.60 -14.72
C LYS A 304 -88.74 -108.40 -13.43
N LEU A 305 -88.21 -107.96 -12.30
CA LEU A 305 -88.40 -108.61 -11.00
C LEU A 305 -89.88 -108.58 -10.59
N ILE A 306 -90.56 -107.44 -10.73
CA ILE A 306 -92.00 -107.32 -10.49
C ILE A 306 -92.76 -108.33 -11.35
N ARG A 307 -92.49 -108.41 -12.67
CA ARG A 307 -93.16 -109.39 -13.55
C ARG A 307 -92.95 -110.83 -13.10
N VAL A 308 -91.73 -111.20 -12.71
CA VAL A 308 -91.41 -112.53 -12.20
C VAL A 308 -92.16 -112.80 -10.88
N VAL A 309 -92.10 -111.87 -9.92
CA VAL A 309 -92.77 -112.00 -8.62
C VAL A 309 -94.29 -112.06 -8.78
N THR A 310 -94.89 -111.23 -9.62
CA THR A 310 -96.33 -111.28 -9.94
C THR A 310 -96.70 -112.59 -10.62
N GLY A 311 -95.86 -113.11 -11.53
CA GLY A 311 -96.05 -114.42 -12.14
C GLY A 311 -96.03 -115.54 -11.10
N VAL A 312 -95.03 -115.56 -10.22
CA VAL A 312 -94.93 -116.50 -9.10
C VAL A 312 -96.13 -116.38 -8.17
N ALA A 313 -96.52 -115.16 -7.77
CA ALA A 313 -97.68 -114.92 -6.91
C ALA A 313 -98.99 -115.41 -7.55
N SER A 314 -99.17 -115.22 -8.86
CA SER A 314 -100.33 -115.72 -9.60
C SER A 314 -100.36 -117.25 -9.64
N HIS A 315 -99.20 -117.89 -9.88
CA HIS A 315 -99.08 -119.34 -9.82
C HIS A 315 -99.35 -119.89 -8.41
N VAL A 316 -98.80 -119.27 -7.37
CA VAL A 316 -99.06 -119.64 -5.97
C VAL A 316 -100.54 -119.50 -5.66
N GLY A 317 -101.19 -118.38 -6.01
CA GLY A 317 -102.63 -118.19 -5.82
C GLY A 317 -103.48 -119.22 -6.57
N ALA A 318 -103.07 -119.64 -7.78
CA ALA A 318 -103.73 -120.72 -8.50
C ALA A 318 -103.57 -122.09 -7.82
N ILE A 319 -102.38 -122.38 -7.27
CA ILE A 319 -102.11 -123.59 -6.49
C ILE A 319 -102.93 -123.57 -5.20
N GLU A 320 -102.94 -122.47 -4.46
CA GLU A 320 -103.75 -122.29 -3.24
C GLU A 320 -105.22 -122.56 -3.54
N LYS A 321 -105.76 -122.00 -4.63
CA LYS A 321 -107.14 -122.24 -5.05
C LYS A 321 -107.41 -123.72 -5.41
N LEU A 322 -106.50 -124.37 -6.15
CA LEU A 322 -106.61 -125.80 -6.47
C LEU A 322 -106.58 -126.68 -5.21
N VAL A 323 -105.68 -126.36 -4.27
CA VAL A 323 -105.57 -127.05 -2.98
C VAL A 323 -106.84 -126.85 -2.16
N GLU A 324 -107.39 -125.63 -2.13
CA GLU A 324 -108.63 -125.31 -1.44
C GLU A 324 -109.84 -126.02 -2.06
N GLU A 325 -109.94 -126.04 -3.40
CA GLU A 325 -110.96 -126.80 -4.11
C GLU A 325 -110.88 -128.30 -3.81
N LYS A 326 -109.66 -128.86 -3.76
CA LYS A 326 -109.44 -130.27 -3.36
C LYS A 326 -109.81 -130.50 -1.91
N ARG A 327 -109.42 -129.61 -0.98
CA ARG A 327 -109.78 -129.64 0.44
C ARG A 327 -111.29 -129.70 0.61
N LEU A 328 -112.02 -128.75 -0.01
CA LEU A 328 -113.49 -128.69 0.03
C LEU A 328 -114.13 -129.93 -0.60
N LYS A 329 -113.56 -130.46 -1.70
CA LYS A 329 -114.05 -131.70 -2.31
C LYS A 329 -113.90 -132.88 -1.36
N THR A 330 -112.73 -133.05 -0.75
CA THR A 330 -112.46 -134.12 0.22
C THR A 330 -113.33 -133.97 1.46
N GLU A 331 -113.58 -132.74 1.93
CA GLU A 331 -114.47 -132.47 3.06
C GLU A 331 -115.92 -132.85 2.74
N ARG A 332 -116.41 -132.53 1.53
CA ARG A 332 -117.73 -133.00 1.05
C ARG A 332 -117.81 -134.52 0.90
N GLU A 333 -116.78 -135.15 0.34
CA GLU A 333 -116.69 -136.60 0.20
C GLU A 333 -116.66 -137.29 1.58
N TYR A 334 -115.95 -136.69 2.55
CA TYR A 334 -115.90 -137.15 3.93
C TYR A 334 -117.25 -136.98 4.64
N GLU A 335 -117.91 -135.82 4.52
CA GLU A 335 -119.27 -135.64 5.06
C GLU A 335 -120.28 -136.61 4.44
N ALA A 336 -120.18 -136.89 3.14
CA ALA A 336 -121.04 -137.85 2.46
C ALA A 336 -120.80 -139.29 2.97
N PHE A 337 -119.54 -139.66 3.19
CA PHE A 337 -119.16 -140.94 3.79
C PHE A 337 -119.68 -141.07 5.24
N MET A 338 -119.56 -140.02 6.04
CA MET A 338 -120.03 -140.04 7.44
C MET A 338 -121.56 -140.09 7.57
N LYS A 339 -122.32 -139.71 6.53
CA LYS A 339 -123.79 -139.81 6.49
C LYS A 339 -124.30 -141.20 6.05
N GLN A 340 -123.41 -142.13 5.68
CA GLN A 340 -123.78 -143.47 5.24
C GLN A 340 -124.02 -144.40 6.45
N ASP A 341 -125.24 -144.93 6.62
CA ASP A 341 -125.58 -145.92 7.67
C ASP A 341 -125.01 -147.31 7.33
N LEU A 342 -123.72 -147.50 7.62
CA LEU A 342 -122.94 -148.73 7.39
C LEU A 342 -123.49 -149.98 8.11
N LEU A 343 -124.48 -149.83 9.00
CA LEU A 343 -125.08 -150.93 9.75
C LEU A 343 -126.39 -151.45 9.13
N ALA A 344 -126.84 -150.84 8.01
CA ALA A 344 -128.05 -151.28 7.30
C ALA A 344 -127.95 -152.74 6.82
N ASP A 345 -126.83 -153.12 6.20
CA ASP A 345 -126.62 -154.46 5.65
C ASP A 345 -126.57 -155.55 6.74
N LEU A 346 -126.00 -155.23 7.91
CA LEU A 346 -125.93 -156.17 9.04
C LEU A 346 -127.29 -156.40 9.69
N ARG A 347 -128.18 -155.38 9.72
CA ARG A 347 -129.55 -155.55 10.21
C ARG A 347 -130.38 -156.45 9.29
N GLU A 348 -130.17 -156.37 7.97
CA GLU A 348 -130.88 -157.19 6.98
C GLU A 348 -130.47 -158.67 7.06
N ILE A 349 -129.18 -158.96 7.25
CA ILE A 349 -128.67 -160.34 7.41
C ILE A 349 -129.21 -160.99 8.69
N LEU A 350 -129.28 -160.23 9.80
CA LEU A 350 -129.84 -160.71 11.06
C LEU A 350 -131.33 -161.08 10.96
N ALA A 351 -132.10 -160.33 10.17
CA ALA A 351 -133.52 -160.62 9.92
C ALA A 351 -133.71 -161.91 9.12
N LYS A 352 -132.89 -162.13 8.09
CA LYS A 352 -132.93 -163.34 7.23
C LYS A 352 -132.59 -164.63 7.99
N TYR A 353 -131.72 -164.58 8.99
CA TYR A 353 -131.37 -165.75 9.80
C TYR A 353 -132.46 -166.14 10.82
N LYS A 354 -133.15 -165.17 11.44
CA LYS A 354 -134.26 -165.46 12.36
C LYS A 354 -135.41 -166.17 11.66
N GLN A 355 -135.75 -165.75 10.44
CA GLN A 355 -136.86 -166.30 9.66
C GLN A 355 -136.62 -167.75 9.18
N LYS A 356 -135.35 -168.17 9.08
CA LYS A 356 -134.99 -169.53 8.65
C LYS A 356 -134.97 -170.56 9.78
N ALA A 357 -134.81 -170.12 11.03
CA ALA A 357 -134.75 -171.03 12.18
C ALA A 357 -136.15 -171.49 12.65
N GLU A 358 -137.20 -170.69 12.45
CA GLU A 358 -138.57 -171.02 12.90
C GLU A 358 -139.29 -172.09 12.06
N ILE A 359 -138.75 -172.51 10.90
CA ILE A 359 -139.48 -173.35 9.93
C ILE A 359 -139.23 -174.87 10.09
N LEU A 360 -138.26 -175.34 10.90
CA LEU A 360 -137.88 -176.77 10.95
C LEU A 360 -138.20 -177.53 12.26
N GLU A 361 -138.82 -176.90 13.27
CA GLU A 361 -139.36 -177.57 14.47
C GLU A 361 -140.90 -177.75 14.40
N LYS A 362 -141.41 -178.85 13.76
CA LYS A 362 -142.64 -179.61 14.16
C LYS A 362 -143.05 -180.76 13.19
N PRO A 363 -143.38 -181.98 13.68
CA PRO A 363 -144.01 -183.12 12.94
C PRO A 363 -145.50 -183.36 13.36
N PRO A 364 -146.18 -184.50 13.05
CA PRO A 364 -146.85 -184.96 11.80
C PRO A 364 -148.41 -185.10 11.91
N SER A 365 -149.15 -185.19 10.79
CA SER A 365 -150.54 -185.75 10.71
C SER A 365 -150.97 -186.07 9.26
N GLN A 366 -151.37 -187.33 9.05
CA GLN A 366 -152.15 -187.97 7.95
C GLN A 366 -151.74 -187.81 6.49
#